data_AF-A0A7Y5TR84-F1
#
_entry.id   AF-A0A7Y5TR84-F1
#
_cell.length_a   1.000
_cell.length_b   1.000
_cell.length_c   1.000
_cell.angle_alpha   90.00
_cell.angle_beta   90.00
_cell.angle_gamma   90.00
#
_symmetry.space_group_name_H-M   'P 1'
#
loop_
_entity.id
_entity.type
_entity.pdbx_description
1 polymer ?
#
loop_
_entity_poly.entity_id
_entity_poly.type
_entity_poly.pdbx_seq_one_letter_code
_entity_poly.pdbx_strand_id
1 'polypeptide(L)'
;YNDAWERNWGFVPMSRAEFVHMAKDMKSLLDPRFAFVAEVGGEAVGFMLALPDYNEVLVRNRSGRILPLGGPLMLWGKRRIRNMRVMALGVRRAARSRSILALFTHEIMRRGKLYGKNGAEASWLLEDNQLIVKPMRAMGARERMRWRVYDRPVTPPVTRYIGAAASAPPTVPRSDA
;
A
#
# COMPACT_ATOMS: atom_id res chain seq x y z
N TYR A 1 -9.84 -9.70 -0.64
CA TYR A 1 -8.61 -9.08 -1.16
C TYR A 1 -8.62 -9.09 -2.69
N ASN A 2 -8.62 -10.27 -3.33
CA ASN A 2 -8.57 -10.41 -4.80
C ASN A 2 -9.64 -9.55 -5.52
N ASP A 3 -10.92 -9.70 -5.19
CA ASP A 3 -12.01 -8.89 -5.78
C ASP A 3 -11.84 -7.37 -5.63
N ALA A 4 -11.24 -6.93 -4.52
CA ALA A 4 -11.17 -5.52 -4.19
C ALA A 4 -10.02 -4.82 -4.92
N TRP A 5 -8.96 -5.56 -5.26
CA TRP A 5 -7.69 -5.03 -5.79
C TRP A 5 -7.42 -5.43 -7.25
N GLU A 6 -8.28 -6.24 -7.88
CA GLU A 6 -8.09 -6.81 -9.24
C GLU A 6 -7.73 -5.80 -10.34
N ARG A 7 -8.13 -4.52 -10.20
CA ARG A 7 -7.89 -3.46 -11.19
C ARG A 7 -6.74 -2.52 -10.82
N ASN A 8 -6.08 -2.75 -9.69
CA ASN A 8 -4.94 -1.93 -9.28
C ASN A 8 -3.71 -2.34 -10.07
N TRP A 9 -2.94 -1.36 -10.55
CA TRP A 9 -1.64 -1.60 -11.16
C TRP A 9 -0.74 -2.38 -10.18
N GLY A 10 -0.06 -3.41 -10.69
CA GLY A 10 0.79 -4.29 -9.89
C GLY A 10 0.04 -5.29 -8.99
N PHE A 11 -1.28 -5.44 -9.14
CA PHE A 11 -2.03 -6.47 -8.44
C PHE A 11 -1.62 -7.87 -8.90
N VAL A 12 -1.27 -8.71 -7.93
CA VAL A 12 -1.05 -10.15 -8.13
C VAL A 12 -2.08 -10.89 -7.26
N PRO A 13 -2.90 -11.77 -7.83
CA PRO A 13 -3.85 -12.54 -7.04
C PRO A 13 -3.09 -13.44 -6.06
N MET A 14 -3.47 -13.37 -4.79
CA MET A 14 -2.90 -14.26 -3.78
C MET A 14 -3.67 -15.57 -3.73
N SER A 15 -2.94 -16.66 -3.64
CA SER A 15 -3.47 -17.97 -3.25
C SER A 15 -3.93 -17.95 -1.79
N ARG A 16 -4.76 -18.92 -1.41
CA ARG A 16 -5.20 -19.08 -0.02
C ARG A 16 -4.02 -19.34 0.93
N ALA A 17 -3.02 -20.11 0.50
CA ALA A 17 -1.85 -20.42 1.31
C ALA A 17 -1.02 -19.16 1.61
N GLU A 18 -0.75 -18.35 0.59
CA GLU A 18 -0.03 -17.07 0.74
C GLU A 18 -0.79 -16.10 1.64
N PHE A 19 -2.12 -16.00 1.45
CA PHE A 19 -2.96 -15.14 2.30
C PHE A 19 -2.91 -15.56 3.77
N VAL A 20 -3.03 -16.87 4.06
CA VAL A 20 -2.98 -17.40 5.43
C VAL A 20 -1.60 -17.18 6.05
N HIS A 21 -0.54 -17.39 5.27
CA HIS A 21 0.83 -17.16 5.72
C HIS A 21 1.05 -15.69 6.09
N MET A 22 0.72 -14.76 5.20
CA MET A 22 0.86 -13.33 5.45
C MET A 22 -0.02 -12.86 6.62
N ALA A 23 -1.24 -13.39 6.75
CA ALA A 23 -2.12 -13.07 7.87
C ALA A 23 -1.52 -13.52 9.22
N LYS A 24 -0.85 -14.68 9.26
CA LYS A 24 -0.18 -15.18 10.47
C LYS A 24 0.95 -14.25 10.90
N ASP A 25 1.77 -13.79 9.96
CA ASP A 25 2.89 -12.89 10.25
C ASP A 25 2.39 -11.52 10.76
N MET A 26 1.36 -10.98 10.10
CA MET A 26 0.77 -9.70 10.48
C MET A 26 0.05 -9.74 11.83
N LYS A 27 -0.43 -10.90 12.28
CA LYS A 27 -1.20 -11.05 13.52
C LYS A 27 -0.48 -10.48 14.76
N SER A 28 0.84 -10.60 14.81
CA SER A 28 1.65 -10.11 15.94
C SER A 28 1.75 -8.58 16.02
N LEU A 29 1.59 -7.91 14.88
CA LEU A 29 1.66 -6.44 14.76
C LEU A 29 0.28 -5.79 14.88
N LEU A 30 -0.78 -6.58 14.70
CA LEU A 30 -2.15 -6.11 14.67
C LEU A 30 -2.65 -5.66 16.04
N ASP A 31 -3.36 -4.54 16.03
CA ASP A 31 -4.23 -4.12 17.12
C ASP A 31 -5.68 -4.37 16.68
N PRO A 32 -6.40 -5.36 17.26
CA PRO A 32 -7.77 -5.68 16.87
C PRO A 32 -8.73 -4.48 16.96
N ARG A 33 -8.39 -3.47 17.76
CA ARG A 33 -9.17 -2.23 17.84
C ARG A 33 -9.13 -1.44 16.54
N PHE A 34 -8.20 -1.70 15.63
CA PHE A 34 -8.02 -0.99 14.36
C PHE A 34 -8.03 -1.93 13.14
N ALA A 35 -8.59 -3.14 13.31
CA ALA A 35 -8.85 -4.09 12.23
C ALA A 35 -10.37 -4.26 12.09
N PHE A 36 -10.92 -3.88 10.93
CA PHE A 36 -12.35 -3.87 10.69
C PHE A 36 -12.72 -4.77 9.53
N VAL A 37 -13.87 -5.41 9.67
CA VAL A 37 -14.60 -6.08 8.59
C VAL A 37 -15.98 -5.45 8.54
N ALA A 38 -16.42 -5.08 7.34
CA ALA A 38 -17.78 -4.63 7.09
C ALA A 38 -18.57 -5.80 6.51
N GLU A 39 -19.74 -6.06 7.09
CA GLU A 39 -20.64 -7.14 6.69
C GLU A 39 -21.99 -6.58 6.27
N VAL A 40 -22.62 -7.21 5.29
CA VAL A 40 -23.99 -6.91 4.85
C VAL A 40 -24.73 -8.23 4.73
N GLY A 41 -25.78 -8.43 5.53
CA GLY A 41 -26.53 -9.70 5.54
C GLY A 41 -25.68 -10.92 5.90
N GLY A 42 -24.68 -10.75 6.77
CA GLY A 42 -23.76 -11.81 7.18
C GLY A 42 -22.57 -12.04 6.23
N GLU A 43 -22.53 -11.37 5.08
CA GLU A 43 -21.46 -11.51 4.10
C GLU A 43 -20.42 -10.40 4.24
N ALA A 44 -19.14 -10.76 4.30
CA ALA A 44 -18.04 -9.80 4.33
C ALA A 44 -17.95 -9.04 2.99
N VAL A 45 -18.15 -7.73 3.04
CA VAL A 45 -18.15 -6.84 1.87
C VAL A 45 -16.95 -5.90 1.83
N GLY A 46 -16.23 -5.74 2.93
CA GLY A 46 -15.01 -4.96 2.95
C GLY A 46 -14.20 -5.17 4.21
N PHE A 47 -12.97 -4.68 4.19
CA PHE A 47 -12.08 -4.69 5.35
C PHE A 47 -11.19 -3.45 5.36
N MET A 48 -10.77 -3.05 6.55
CA MET A 48 -9.69 -2.09 6.74
C MET A 48 -8.75 -2.58 7.83
N LEU A 49 -7.45 -2.53 7.54
CA LEU A 49 -6.40 -2.98 8.42
C LEU A 49 -5.43 -1.82 8.68
N ALA A 50 -5.45 -1.28 9.90
CA ALA A 50 -4.52 -0.25 10.33
C ALA A 50 -3.61 -0.76 11.45
N LEU A 51 -2.31 -0.53 11.29
CA LEU A 51 -1.28 -0.88 12.26
C LEU A 51 -0.77 0.38 12.97
N PRO A 52 -0.25 0.29 14.19
CA PRO A 52 0.59 1.35 14.74
C PRO A 52 1.74 1.66 13.78
N ASP A 53 2.04 2.95 13.55
CA ASP A 53 3.19 3.34 12.73
C ASP A 53 4.50 3.09 13.49
N TYR A 54 5.05 1.90 13.32
CA TYR A 54 6.31 1.49 13.94
C TYR A 54 7.51 2.34 13.49
N ASN A 55 7.40 3.10 12.39
CA ASN A 55 8.47 4.00 11.95
C ASN A 55 8.82 5.05 13.01
N GLU A 56 7.85 5.48 13.82
CA GLU A 56 8.08 6.42 14.95
C GLU A 56 9.11 5.90 15.97
N VAL A 57 9.23 4.58 16.07
CA VAL A 57 10.15 3.91 16.99
C VAL A 57 11.41 3.49 16.27
N LEU A 58 11.28 2.93 15.06
CA LEU A 58 12.41 2.45 14.26
C LEU A 58 13.41 3.57 13.93
N VAL A 59 12.93 4.79 13.68
CA VAL A 59 13.80 5.95 13.42
C VAL A 59 14.76 6.26 14.59
N ARG A 60 14.41 5.85 15.82
CA ARG A 60 15.25 6.01 17.01
C ARG A 60 16.36 4.97 17.08
N ASN A 61 16.19 3.82 16.43
CA ASN A 61 17.24 2.81 16.28
C ASN A 61 17.95 2.94 14.93
N ARG A 62 18.75 4.00 14.79
CA ARG A 62 19.49 4.26 13.54
C ARG A 62 20.48 3.15 13.15
N SER A 63 20.92 2.36 14.13
CA SER A 63 21.87 1.26 13.92
C SER A 63 21.24 0.02 13.29
N GLY A 64 19.91 -0.12 13.35
CA GLY A 64 19.19 -1.34 12.94
C GLY A 64 19.47 -2.58 13.81
N ARG A 65 20.41 -2.52 14.76
CA ARG A 65 20.76 -3.66 15.62
C ARG A 65 19.64 -3.93 16.61
N ILE A 66 19.21 -5.19 16.72
CA ILE A 66 18.20 -5.61 17.70
C ILE A 66 18.83 -5.66 19.09
N LEU A 67 20.06 -6.14 19.21
CA LEU A 67 20.75 -6.26 20.49
C LEU A 67 21.95 -5.30 20.58
N PRO A 68 22.27 -4.82 21.79
CA PRO A 68 21.58 -5.13 23.06
C PRO A 68 20.34 -4.26 23.34
N LEU A 69 20.26 -3.05 22.78
CA LEU A 69 19.25 -2.05 23.18
C LEU A 69 18.09 -1.84 22.18
N GLY A 70 18.21 -2.30 20.94
CA GLY A 70 17.20 -2.04 19.90
C GLY A 70 15.86 -2.70 20.15
N GLY A 71 15.86 -3.97 20.58
CA GLY A 71 14.66 -4.74 20.92
C GLY A 71 13.91 -4.14 22.11
N PRO A 72 14.56 -3.90 23.26
CA PRO A 72 13.93 -3.18 24.38
C PRO A 72 13.38 -1.81 23.99
N LEU A 73 14.12 -1.03 23.20
CA LEU A 73 13.67 0.26 22.66
C LEU A 73 12.40 0.11 21.82
N MET A 74 12.33 -0.92 20.97
CA MET A 74 11.15 -1.22 20.16
C MET A 74 9.93 -1.61 21.00
N LEU A 75 10.11 -2.51 21.97
CA LEU A 75 9.03 -3.00 22.83
C LEU A 75 8.44 -1.89 23.70
N TRP A 76 9.28 -1.05 24.29
CA TRP A 76 8.82 0.10 25.09
C TRP A 76 8.28 1.24 24.21
N GLY A 77 8.93 1.49 23.07
CA GLY A 77 8.51 2.50 22.11
C GLY A 77 7.12 2.24 21.52
N LYS A 78 6.76 0.96 21.30
CA LYS A 78 5.44 0.56 20.75
C LYS A 78 4.26 1.21 21.49
N ARG A 79 4.35 1.33 22.82
CA ARG A 79 3.27 1.92 23.66
C ARG A 79 3.08 3.42 23.43
N ARG A 80 4.09 4.11 22.89
CA ARG A 80 4.08 5.55 22.66
C ARG A 80 3.71 5.94 21.23
N ILE A 81 3.49 4.97 20.34
CA ILE A 81 3.11 5.23 18.94
C ILE A 81 1.74 5.90 18.91
N ARG A 82 1.67 7.09 18.31
CA ARG A 82 0.44 7.89 18.22
C ARG A 82 -0.18 7.89 16.82
N ASN A 83 0.58 7.60 15.77
CA ASN A 83 0.06 7.50 14.43
C ASN A 83 -0.24 6.06 14.05
N MET A 84 -1.22 5.91 13.16
CA MET A 84 -1.59 4.65 12.56
C MET A 84 -1.18 4.65 11.09
N ARG A 85 -0.99 3.46 10.52
CA ARG A 85 -0.75 3.25 9.11
C ARG A 85 -1.79 2.29 8.58
N VAL A 86 -2.63 2.75 7.65
CA VAL A 86 -3.58 1.87 6.95
C VAL A 86 -2.78 1.02 5.98
N MET A 87 -2.59 -0.25 6.32
CA MET A 87 -1.81 -1.19 5.52
C MET A 87 -2.59 -1.73 4.35
N ALA A 88 -3.88 -2.01 4.57
CA ALA A 88 -4.74 -2.54 3.54
C ALA A 88 -6.18 -2.08 3.78
N LEU A 89 -6.84 -1.68 2.70
CA LEU A 89 -8.26 -1.40 2.65
C LEU A 89 -8.81 -2.03 1.38
N GLY A 90 -9.92 -2.73 1.49
CA GLY A 90 -10.56 -3.34 0.33
C GLY A 90 -12.07 -3.38 0.50
N VAL A 91 -12.78 -2.97 -0.54
CA VAL A 91 -14.24 -3.08 -0.61
C VAL A 91 -14.58 -3.86 -1.88
N ARG A 92 -15.38 -4.93 -1.72
CA ARG A 92 -15.88 -5.72 -2.84
C ARG A 92 -16.61 -4.81 -3.81
N ARG A 93 -16.42 -5.04 -5.11
CA ARG A 93 -16.96 -4.18 -6.17
C ARG A 93 -18.46 -3.92 -6.04
N ALA A 94 -19.24 -4.97 -5.76
CA ALA A 94 -20.68 -4.90 -5.58
C ALA A 94 -21.13 -4.00 -4.39
N ALA A 95 -20.23 -3.70 -3.46
CA ALA A 95 -20.52 -2.92 -2.26
C ALA A 95 -19.87 -1.53 -2.26
N ARG A 96 -19.15 -1.13 -3.33
CA ARG A 96 -18.43 0.16 -3.39
C ARG A 96 -19.36 1.38 -3.32
N SER A 97 -20.62 1.26 -3.75
CA SER A 97 -21.63 2.33 -3.65
C SER A 97 -22.19 2.53 -2.24
N ARG A 98 -21.86 1.67 -1.27
CA ARG A 98 -22.47 1.65 0.07
C ARG A 98 -21.72 2.48 1.13
N SER A 99 -20.92 3.45 0.71
CA SER A 99 -20.17 4.34 1.62
C SER A 99 -19.28 3.63 2.66
N ILE A 100 -18.86 2.39 2.38
CA ILE A 100 -18.04 1.56 3.31
C ILE A 100 -16.72 2.25 3.67
N LEU A 101 -16.10 2.94 2.70
CA LEU A 101 -14.89 3.74 2.95
C LEU A 101 -15.12 4.84 4.00
N ALA A 102 -16.28 5.52 3.95
CA ALA A 102 -16.63 6.55 4.92
C ALA A 102 -16.87 5.94 6.30
N LEU A 103 -17.54 4.79 6.37
CA LEU A 103 -17.75 4.05 7.63
C LEU A 103 -16.41 3.64 8.27
N PHE A 104 -15.50 3.05 7.48
CA PHE A 104 -14.17 2.69 7.97
C PHE A 104 -13.39 3.92 8.45
N THR A 105 -13.44 5.02 7.69
CA THR A 105 -12.75 6.25 8.06
C THR A 105 -13.32 6.85 9.34
N HIS A 106 -14.64 6.86 9.50
CA HIS A 106 -15.29 7.28 10.73
C HIS A 106 -14.83 6.43 11.92
N GLU A 107 -14.83 5.11 11.78
CA GLU A 107 -14.52 4.21 12.89
C GLU A 107 -13.04 4.29 13.33
N ILE A 108 -12.09 4.44 12.39
CA ILE A 108 -10.69 4.65 12.75
C ILE A 108 -10.47 6.00 13.43
N MET A 109 -11.17 7.05 13.00
CA MET A 109 -11.07 8.37 13.65
C MET A 109 -11.67 8.34 15.06
N ARG A 110 -12.85 7.71 15.22
CA ARG A 110 -13.53 7.56 16.50
C ARG A 110 -12.68 6.78 17.50
N ARG A 111 -12.19 5.59 17.09
CA ARG A 111 -11.31 4.77 17.94
C ARG A 111 -9.94 5.40 18.14
N GLY A 112 -9.45 6.16 17.15
CA GLY A 112 -8.23 6.92 17.27
C GLY A 112 -8.30 7.90 18.43
N LYS A 113 -9.37 8.70 18.50
CA LYS A 113 -9.62 9.60 19.65
C LYS A 113 -9.72 8.84 20.97
N LEU A 114 -10.50 7.75 21.00
CA LEU A 114 -10.71 6.95 22.21
C LEU A 114 -9.42 6.32 22.76
N TYR A 115 -8.51 5.89 21.89
CA TYR A 115 -7.28 5.19 22.27
C TYR A 115 -6.01 6.03 22.11
N GLY A 116 -6.13 7.37 22.07
CA GLY A 116 -5.00 8.30 22.09
C GLY A 116 -4.13 8.27 20.82
N LYS A 117 -4.74 8.04 19.66
CA LYS A 117 -4.10 8.14 18.34
C LYS A 117 -4.40 9.50 17.72
N ASN A 118 -3.37 10.10 17.13
CA ASN A 118 -3.40 11.49 16.66
C ASN A 118 -3.49 11.63 15.15
N GLY A 119 -3.30 10.54 14.40
CA GLY A 119 -3.30 10.59 12.94
C GLY A 119 -3.23 9.20 12.32
N ALA A 120 -3.47 9.16 11.01
CA ALA A 120 -3.30 7.97 10.20
C ALA A 120 -2.68 8.32 8.83
N GLU A 121 -1.74 7.51 8.37
CA GLU A 121 -1.20 7.53 7.00
C GLU A 121 -1.83 6.41 6.17
N ALA A 122 -2.26 6.71 4.94
CA ALA A 122 -2.87 5.75 4.03
C ALA A 122 -1.85 5.02 3.13
N SER A 123 -0.72 4.58 3.70
CA SER A 123 0.40 3.91 3.00
C SER A 123 0.63 4.47 1.58
N TRP A 124 0.65 3.61 0.56
CA TRP A 124 0.77 4.02 -0.83
C TRP A 124 -0.60 3.91 -1.50
N LEU A 125 -1.02 5.00 -2.13
CA LEU A 125 -2.21 5.05 -2.96
C LEU A 125 -1.76 5.23 -4.41
N LEU A 126 -2.34 4.45 -5.32
CA LEU A 126 -2.16 4.69 -6.74
C LEU A 126 -2.78 6.04 -7.10
N GLU A 127 -2.02 6.85 -7.84
CA GLU A 127 -2.40 8.23 -8.19
C GLU A 127 -3.70 8.30 -9.01
N ASP A 128 -3.94 7.29 -9.83
CA ASP A 128 -5.12 7.14 -10.69
C ASP A 128 -6.32 6.52 -9.96
N ASN A 129 -6.16 6.01 -8.74
CA ASN A 129 -7.26 5.45 -7.95
C ASN A 129 -8.10 6.58 -7.30
N GLN A 130 -8.85 7.27 -8.15
CA GLN A 130 -9.68 8.41 -7.75
C GLN A 130 -10.76 8.06 -6.72
N LEU A 131 -11.15 6.77 -6.61
CA LEU A 131 -12.11 6.29 -5.63
C LEU A 131 -11.60 6.41 -4.18
N ILE A 132 -10.28 6.41 -3.97
CA ILE A 132 -9.68 6.64 -2.65
C ILE A 132 -9.01 8.02 -2.55
N VAL A 133 -8.36 8.49 -3.62
CA VAL A 133 -7.64 9.76 -3.61
C VAL A 133 -8.58 10.96 -3.39
N LYS A 134 -9.73 11.00 -4.09
CA LYS A 134 -10.67 12.14 -3.95
C LYS A 134 -11.25 12.23 -2.53
N PRO A 135 -11.82 11.15 -1.94
CA PRO A 135 -12.29 11.20 -0.56
C PRO A 135 -11.21 11.57 0.45
N MET A 136 -9.98 11.04 0.30
CA MET A 136 -8.87 11.37 1.21
C MET A 136 -8.54 12.86 1.19
N ARG A 137 -8.44 13.46 -0.01
CA ARG A 137 -8.23 14.91 -0.16
C ARG A 137 -9.39 15.73 0.41
N ALA A 138 -10.63 15.32 0.16
CA ALA A 138 -11.81 15.98 0.70
C ALA A 138 -11.85 15.97 2.24
N MET A 139 -11.28 14.95 2.88
CA MET A 139 -11.12 14.86 4.33
C MET A 139 -9.90 15.63 4.87
N GLY A 140 -9.17 16.36 4.02
CA GLY A 140 -8.00 17.14 4.40
C GLY A 140 -6.72 16.32 4.54
N ALA A 141 -6.67 15.09 4.03
CA ALA A 141 -5.44 14.32 3.99
C ALA A 141 -4.41 15.01 3.09
N ARG A 142 -3.18 15.13 3.60
CA ARG A 142 -2.07 15.74 2.87
C ARG A 142 -1.22 14.66 2.23
N GLU A 143 -0.82 14.89 0.98
CA GLU A 143 0.13 14.02 0.30
C GLU A 143 1.52 14.23 0.91
N ARG A 144 2.04 13.21 1.59
CA ARG A 144 3.35 13.29 2.26
C ARG A 144 4.51 13.05 1.30
N MET A 145 4.35 12.14 0.36
CA MET A 145 5.42 11.66 -0.50
C MET A 145 4.83 11.05 -1.77
N ARG A 146 5.55 11.24 -2.87
CA ARG A 146 5.19 10.74 -4.20
C ARG A 146 6.28 9.86 -4.75
N TRP A 147 5.96 8.59 -4.99
CA TRP A 147 6.85 7.63 -5.62
C TRP A 147 6.52 7.50 -7.10
N ARG A 148 7.54 7.18 -7.90
CA ARG A 148 7.43 6.83 -9.32
C ARG A 148 8.14 5.51 -9.52
N VAL A 149 7.43 4.54 -10.07
CA VAL A 149 7.98 3.22 -10.40
C VAL A 149 8.17 3.19 -11.90
N TYR A 150 9.38 2.82 -12.33
CA TYR A 150 9.74 2.65 -13.73
C TYR A 150 10.07 1.17 -13.94
N ASP A 151 9.60 0.62 -15.05
CA ASP A 151 9.94 -0.73 -15.48
C ASP A 151 10.69 -0.72 -16.81
N ARG A 152 11.47 -1.78 -17.02
CA ARG A 152 12.08 -2.07 -18.31
C ARG A 152 12.15 -3.59 -18.48
N PRO A 153 12.04 -4.11 -19.71
CA PRO A 153 12.32 -5.51 -19.97
C PRO A 153 13.74 -5.87 -19.52
N VAL A 154 13.87 -6.99 -18.80
CA VAL A 154 15.18 -7.50 -18.34
C VAL A 154 15.89 -8.25 -19.46
N THR A 155 15.13 -8.75 -20.43
CA THR A 155 15.64 -9.38 -21.66
C THR A 155 15.57 -8.36 -22.80
N PRO A 156 16.63 -8.18 -23.61
CA PRO A 156 16.51 -7.41 -24.83
C PRO A 156 15.42 -8.03 -25.72
N PRO A 157 14.67 -7.23 -26.49
CA PRO A 157 13.70 -7.77 -27.43
C PRO A 157 14.43 -8.77 -28.33
N VAL A 158 13.87 -9.97 -28.46
CA VAL A 158 14.36 -10.96 -29.43
C VAL A 158 14.03 -10.39 -30.80
N THR A 159 14.97 -9.63 -31.38
CA THR A 159 14.90 -9.27 -32.79
C THR A 159 15.05 -10.58 -33.56
N ARG A 160 13.93 -11.17 -34.00
CA ARG A 160 14.00 -12.18 -35.05
C ARG A 160 14.58 -11.46 -36.27
N TYR A 161 15.84 -11.74 -36.57
CA TYR A 161 16.39 -11.48 -37.89
C TYR A 161 15.59 -12.33 -38.89
N ILE A 162 14.51 -11.75 -39.42
CA ILE A 162 13.96 -12.21 -40.69
C ILE A 162 14.95 -11.69 -41.71
N GLY A 163 15.72 -12.60 -42.31
CA GLY A 163 16.73 -12.26 -43.30
C GLY A 163 16.12 -11.40 -44.40
N ALA A 164 16.48 -10.12 -44.40
CA ALA A 164 16.35 -9.25 -45.55
C ALA A 164 17.78 -8.82 -45.90
N ALA A 165 18.16 -9.10 -47.14
CA ALA A 165 19.47 -8.85 -47.70
C ALA A 165 19.98 -7.45 -47.35
N ALA A 166 21.27 -7.36 -47.05
CA ALA A 166 21.97 -6.12 -46.78
C ALA A 166 21.79 -5.14 -47.96
N SER A 167 20.96 -4.11 -47.78
CA SER A 167 21.05 -2.89 -48.57
C SER A 167 21.85 -1.88 -47.77
N ALA A 168 22.93 -1.37 -48.39
CA ALA A 168 23.90 -0.45 -47.79
C ALA A 168 23.24 0.78 -47.13
N PRO A 169 23.83 1.32 -46.04
CA PRO A 169 23.29 2.50 -45.38
C PRO A 169 23.40 3.73 -46.28
N PRO A 170 22.43 4.66 -46.24
CA PRO A 170 22.47 5.88 -47.04
C PRO A 170 23.60 6.80 -46.54
N THR A 171 24.39 7.30 -47.48
CA THR A 171 25.43 8.29 -47.25
C THR A 171 24.80 9.63 -46.85
N VAL A 172 25.12 10.11 -45.64
CA VAL A 172 24.79 11.46 -45.19
C VAL A 172 25.79 12.44 -45.85
N PRO A 173 25.36 13.53 -46.51
CA PRO A 173 26.29 14.52 -47.02
C PRO A 173 26.87 15.32 -45.85
N ARG A 174 28.20 15.47 -45.83
CA ARG A 174 28.87 16.44 -44.94
C ARG A 174 28.51 17.85 -45.43
N SER A 175 27.95 18.67 -44.54
CA SER A 175 27.85 20.11 -44.75
C SER A 175 29.16 20.77 -44.32
N ASP A 176 29.93 21.24 -45.30
CA ASP A 176 31.00 22.21 -45.10
C ASP A 176 30.40 23.62 -45.18
N ALA A 177 30.38 24.33 -44.04
CA ALA A 177 30.47 25.79 -43.86
C ALA A 177 30.22 26.17 -42.40
#